data_AF-A0A3N5JSV1-F1
#
_entry.id   AF-A0A3N5JSV1-F1
#
_cell.length_a   1.000
_cell.length_b   1.000
_cell.length_c   1.000
_cell.angle_alpha   90.00
_cell.angle_beta   90.00
_cell.angle_gamma   90.00
#
_symmetry.space_group_name_H-M   'P 1'
#
loop_
_entity.id
_entity.type
_entity.pdbx_description
1 polymer ?
#
loop_
_entity_poly.entity_id
_entity_poly.type
_entity_poly.pdbx_seq_one_letter_code
_entity_poly.pdbx_strand_id
1 'polypeptide(L)'
;MPGNTMRCRIGRLGRVAALAMGGVVAAACSPEVPIAERVQEHLERGETARALDLVETAARGRPADSSVRDLRVRVLVRAQGGDAGLSRYAERWSQGEPDSPATFREVAVALLREGLQAPDGFLRNRAAAALAAWRAPELLPVFREALANPDASVRALAAEGLGKVPGDDAEGILRGALDDPKPEVRAAAAASLAGRSSRETQAALRNAVREDHPKVRMRAAAALAKNGETGATGILMEFLGHRRDSIRMQSAELLGHLGVREAVPALRMLLRDANPYVRIYAAEALARLGAPEGRRALVSSLGHANDSVVLY
;
A
#
# COMPACT_ATOMS: atom_id res chain seq x y z
N MET A 1 -32.40 -52.07 26.15
CA MET A 1 -32.59 -50.61 26.07
C MET A 1 -31.41 -49.99 25.31
N PRO A 2 -31.64 -48.92 24.52
CA PRO A 2 -30.76 -48.51 23.43
C PRO A 2 -29.92 -47.24 23.71
N GLY A 3 -28.89 -47.05 22.88
CA GLY A 3 -28.47 -45.73 22.34
C GLY A 3 -27.23 -45.10 22.97
N ASN A 4 -26.34 -44.40 22.26
CA ASN A 4 -26.43 -43.81 20.94
C ASN A 4 -25.00 -43.51 20.44
N THR A 5 -24.50 -44.23 19.42
CA THR A 5 -23.30 -43.82 18.67
C THR A 5 -23.79 -43.25 17.34
N MET A 6 -23.69 -41.93 17.15
CA MET A 6 -23.93 -41.32 15.84
C MET A 6 -22.80 -41.71 14.89
N ARG A 7 -23.02 -42.78 14.14
CA ARG A 7 -22.31 -43.09 12.90
C ARG A 7 -22.82 -42.18 11.80
N CYS A 8 -21.95 -41.36 11.23
CA CYS A 8 -22.22 -40.66 9.97
C CYS A 8 -22.25 -41.70 8.84
N ARG A 9 -23.43 -41.96 8.26
CA ARG A 9 -23.62 -42.83 7.08
C ARG A 9 -23.17 -42.06 5.83
N ILE A 10 -22.04 -42.43 5.27
CA ILE A 10 -21.68 -42.07 3.89
C ILE A 10 -22.53 -42.94 2.95
N GLY A 11 -23.43 -42.32 2.19
CA GLY A 11 -24.21 -42.98 1.15
C GLY A 11 -23.31 -43.50 0.02
N ARG A 12 -23.58 -44.72 -0.43
CA ARG A 12 -22.91 -45.39 -1.56
C ARG A 12 -23.23 -44.66 -2.88
N LEU A 13 -22.50 -43.61 -3.22
CA LEU A 13 -22.40 -43.08 -4.59
C LEU A 13 -21.12 -42.21 -4.81
N GLY A 14 -20.06 -42.44 -4.02
CA GLY A 14 -18.80 -41.69 -4.10
C GLY A 14 -17.54 -42.56 -4.05
N ARG A 15 -17.56 -43.75 -4.66
CA ARG A 15 -16.41 -44.67 -4.72
C ARG A 15 -16.02 -45.07 -6.16
N VAL A 16 -16.21 -44.19 -7.13
CA VAL A 16 -15.57 -44.30 -8.46
C VAL A 16 -15.27 -42.91 -8.99
N ALA A 17 -14.24 -42.26 -8.45
CA ALA A 17 -13.50 -41.14 -9.07
C ALA A 17 -12.31 -40.76 -8.16
N ALA A 18 -11.46 -41.73 -7.86
CA ALA A 18 -10.15 -41.48 -7.28
C ALA A 18 -9.13 -42.13 -8.21
N LEU A 19 -8.57 -41.31 -9.13
CA LEU A 19 -7.29 -41.46 -9.84
C LEU A 19 -7.33 -40.62 -11.14
N ALA A 20 -7.03 -39.32 -11.02
CA ALA A 20 -6.31 -38.47 -12.00
C ALA A 20 -6.66 -36.99 -11.75
N MET A 21 -5.62 -36.19 -11.48
CA MET A 21 -5.66 -34.73 -11.22
C MET A 21 -6.33 -34.36 -9.88
N GLY A 22 -5.64 -34.33 -8.74
CA GLY A 22 -4.44 -33.54 -8.51
C GLY A 22 -4.80 -32.09 -8.15
N GLY A 23 -5.65 -31.87 -7.14
CA GLY A 23 -5.94 -30.53 -6.61
C GLY A 23 -7.32 -30.41 -5.96
N VAL A 24 -7.31 -29.99 -4.68
CA VAL A 24 -8.43 -29.34 -3.96
C VAL A 24 -9.68 -30.20 -3.75
N VAL A 25 -9.74 -30.98 -2.66
CA VAL A 25 -10.78 -30.89 -1.61
C VAL A 25 -10.24 -31.63 -0.38
N ALA A 26 -9.70 -30.87 0.58
CA ALA A 26 -9.63 -31.29 1.98
C ALA A 26 -9.85 -30.04 2.84
N ALA A 27 -11.07 -29.49 2.76
CA ALA A 27 -11.63 -28.70 3.83
C ALA A 27 -11.87 -29.65 5.01
N ALA A 28 -10.81 -29.92 5.77
CA ALA A 28 -10.93 -30.54 7.09
C ALA A 28 -10.92 -29.39 8.10
N CYS A 29 -12.10 -29.05 8.62
CA CYS A 29 -12.26 -28.25 9.81
C CYS A 29 -11.30 -28.77 10.88
N SER A 30 -10.21 -28.03 11.14
CA SER A 30 -9.50 -28.19 12.39
C SER A 30 -10.37 -27.52 13.45
N PRO A 31 -10.81 -28.21 14.51
CA PRO A 31 -11.60 -27.57 15.54
C PRO A 31 -10.71 -26.51 16.17
N GLU A 32 -11.00 -25.23 15.93
CA GLU A 32 -10.51 -24.16 16.78
C GLU A 32 -10.86 -24.57 18.21
N VAL A 33 -9.81 -24.75 19.00
CA VAL A 33 -9.90 -25.27 20.36
C VAL A 33 -10.93 -24.44 21.15
N PRO A 34 -11.73 -25.01 22.08
CA PRO A 34 -12.62 -24.24 22.98
C PRO A 34 -11.92 -23.13 23.79
N ILE A 35 -10.59 -23.12 23.76
CA ILE A 35 -9.75 -22.12 24.37
C ILE A 35 -9.57 -20.88 23.50
N ALA A 36 -9.67 -20.99 22.17
CA ALA A 36 -9.50 -19.87 21.24
C ALA A 36 -10.57 -18.81 21.47
N GLU A 37 -11.84 -19.23 21.59
CA GLU A 37 -12.95 -18.34 21.93
C GLU A 37 -12.74 -17.65 23.28
N ARG A 38 -12.30 -18.39 24.31
CA ARG A 38 -12.04 -17.85 25.64
C ARG A 38 -10.86 -16.88 25.67
N VAL A 39 -9.77 -17.21 24.95
CA VAL A 39 -8.64 -16.30 24.74
C VAL A 39 -9.14 -15.02 24.07
N GLN A 40 -9.92 -15.16 22.99
CA GLN A 40 -10.45 -14.03 22.23
C GLN A 40 -11.34 -13.14 23.10
N GLU A 41 -12.23 -13.72 23.91
CA GLU A 41 -13.08 -12.99 24.86
C GLU A 41 -12.26 -12.18 25.87
N HIS A 42 -11.17 -12.75 26.42
CA HIS A 42 -10.26 -12.02 27.29
C HIS A 42 -9.50 -10.91 26.55
N LEU A 43 -9.06 -11.16 25.32
CA LEU A 43 -8.40 -10.15 24.48
C LEU A 43 -9.34 -8.98 24.16
N GLU A 44 -10.59 -9.26 23.84
CA GLU A 44 -11.63 -8.24 23.58
C GLU A 44 -11.96 -7.39 24.80
N ARG A 45 -11.83 -7.97 26.00
CA ARG A 45 -11.96 -7.25 27.28
C ARG A 45 -10.68 -6.51 27.71
N GLY A 46 -9.60 -6.58 26.93
CA GLY A 46 -8.30 -6.01 27.29
C GLY A 46 -7.57 -6.78 28.41
N GLU A 47 -8.03 -7.98 28.76
CA GLU A 47 -7.46 -8.84 29.81
C GLU A 47 -6.28 -9.67 29.26
N THR A 48 -5.30 -9.01 28.66
CA THR A 48 -4.16 -9.65 27.96
C THR A 48 -3.34 -10.59 28.85
N ALA A 49 -3.17 -10.26 30.14
CA ALA A 49 -2.48 -11.12 31.09
C ALA A 49 -3.22 -12.46 31.33
N ARG A 50 -4.56 -12.44 31.39
CA ARG A 50 -5.38 -13.64 31.55
C ARG A 50 -5.40 -14.46 30.27
N ALA A 51 -5.48 -13.82 29.11
CA ALA A 51 -5.35 -14.48 27.82
C ALA A 51 -4.00 -15.21 27.68
N LEU A 52 -2.91 -14.57 28.14
CA LEU A 52 -1.57 -15.15 28.12
C LEU A 52 -1.44 -16.35 29.07
N ASP A 53 -1.90 -16.25 30.31
CA ASP A 53 -1.85 -17.37 31.25
C ASP A 53 -2.64 -18.59 30.75
N LEU A 54 -3.81 -18.32 30.18
CA LEU A 54 -4.69 -19.34 29.63
C LEU A 54 -4.04 -20.06 28.43
N VAL A 55 -3.40 -19.32 27.51
CA VAL A 55 -2.71 -19.93 26.35
C VAL A 55 -1.43 -20.66 26.75
N GLU A 56 -0.67 -20.15 27.73
CA GLU A 56 0.54 -20.81 28.25
C GLU A 56 0.20 -22.12 28.98
N THR A 57 -0.92 -22.16 29.70
CA THR A 57 -1.42 -23.39 30.34
C THR A 57 -1.80 -24.43 29.30
N ALA A 58 -2.47 -24.03 28.21
CA ALA A 58 -2.78 -24.95 27.12
C ALA A 58 -1.54 -25.41 26.35
N ALA A 59 -0.57 -24.54 26.13
CA ALA A 59 0.68 -24.88 25.47
C ALA A 59 1.46 -25.93 26.26
N ARG A 60 1.46 -25.85 27.60
CA ARG A 60 2.04 -26.88 28.48
C ARG A 60 1.31 -28.22 28.38
N GLY A 61 -0.02 -28.21 28.29
CA GLY A 61 -0.82 -29.43 28.19
C GLY A 61 -0.81 -30.08 26.80
N ARG A 62 -0.60 -29.30 25.73
CA ARG A 62 -0.64 -29.74 24.33
C ARG A 62 0.48 -29.10 23.50
N PRO A 63 1.76 -29.38 23.80
CA PRO A 63 2.88 -28.73 23.12
C PRO A 63 2.99 -29.12 21.64
N ALA A 64 2.35 -30.21 21.20
CA ALA A 64 2.32 -30.70 19.82
C ALA A 64 1.25 -30.03 18.93
N ASP A 65 0.28 -29.32 19.53
CA ASP A 65 -0.92 -28.81 18.84
C ASP A 65 -0.61 -27.49 18.13
N SER A 66 -0.60 -27.52 16.78
CA SER A 66 -0.29 -26.36 15.95
C SER A 66 -1.25 -25.19 16.19
N SER A 67 -2.51 -25.47 16.53
CA SER A 67 -3.52 -24.43 16.77
C SER A 67 -3.24 -23.68 18.08
N VAL A 68 -2.81 -24.40 19.12
CA VAL A 68 -2.42 -23.80 20.41
C VAL A 68 -1.15 -22.97 20.26
N ARG A 69 -0.19 -23.41 19.44
CA ARG A 69 1.04 -22.65 19.15
C ARG A 69 0.75 -21.37 18.38
N ASP A 70 -0.09 -21.44 17.33
CA ASP A 70 -0.51 -20.27 16.57
C ASP A 70 -1.22 -19.26 17.47
N LEU A 71 -2.15 -19.73 18.30
CA LEU A 71 -2.84 -18.89 19.28
C LEU A 71 -1.85 -18.23 20.26
N ARG A 72 -0.83 -18.97 20.72
CA ARG A 72 0.20 -18.43 21.62
C ARG A 72 0.99 -17.29 20.99
N VAL A 73 1.45 -17.43 19.75
CA VAL A 73 2.13 -16.34 19.03
C VAL A 73 1.23 -15.11 18.96
N ARG A 74 -0.03 -15.29 18.56
CA ARG A 74 -1.01 -14.20 18.42
C ARG A 74 -1.31 -13.48 19.73
N VAL A 75 -1.34 -14.20 20.85
CA VAL A 75 -1.50 -13.61 22.19
C VAL A 75 -0.24 -12.86 22.61
N LEU A 76 0.96 -13.41 22.35
CA LEU A 76 2.23 -12.74 22.66
C LEU A 76 2.37 -11.43 21.90
N VAL A 77 2.05 -11.43 20.60
CA VAL A 77 1.99 -10.21 19.78
C VAL A 77 1.13 -9.14 20.46
N ARG A 78 -0.06 -9.51 20.93
CA ARG A 78 -1.01 -8.56 21.55
C ARG A 78 -0.61 -8.14 22.97
N ALA A 79 0.06 -9.01 23.73
CA ALA A 79 0.36 -8.79 25.14
C ALA A 79 1.72 -8.13 25.37
N GLN A 80 2.70 -8.43 24.52
CA GLN A 80 4.12 -8.10 24.73
C GLN A 80 4.77 -7.42 23.53
N GLY A 81 4.03 -7.27 22.42
CA GLY A 81 4.50 -6.59 21.22
C GLY A 81 4.99 -7.53 20.11
N GLY A 82 5.28 -6.93 18.95
CA GLY A 82 5.66 -7.58 17.72
C GLY A 82 6.95 -8.39 17.84
N ASP A 83 7.96 -7.87 18.56
CA ASP A 83 9.25 -8.55 18.74
C ASP A 83 9.13 -9.88 19.51
N ALA A 84 8.32 -9.90 20.58
CA ALA A 84 8.07 -11.12 21.35
C ALA A 84 7.32 -12.17 20.50
N GLY A 85 6.33 -11.72 19.73
CA GLY A 85 5.64 -12.55 18.75
C GLY A 85 6.56 -13.10 17.66
N LEU A 86 7.40 -12.24 17.09
CA LEU A 86 8.36 -12.58 16.03
C LEU A 86 9.38 -13.60 16.51
N SER A 87 9.92 -13.42 17.72
CA SER A 87 10.90 -14.34 18.31
C SER A 87 10.32 -15.76 18.41
N ARG A 88 9.08 -15.88 18.92
CA ARG A 88 8.40 -17.19 18.99
C ARG A 88 8.02 -17.76 17.63
N TYR A 89 7.60 -16.91 16.71
CA TYR A 89 7.31 -17.35 15.35
C TYR A 89 8.59 -17.85 14.63
N ALA A 90 9.73 -17.19 14.84
CA ALA A 90 11.02 -17.58 14.26
C ALA A 90 11.55 -18.89 14.86
N GLU A 91 11.41 -19.10 16.17
CA GLU A 91 11.75 -20.38 16.83
C GLU A 91 11.03 -21.55 16.16
N ARG A 92 9.74 -21.39 15.86
CA ARG A 92 8.92 -22.40 15.17
C ARG A 92 9.49 -22.75 13.79
N TRP A 93 9.87 -21.73 13.02
CA TRP A 93 10.47 -21.93 11.69
C TRP A 93 11.82 -22.67 11.78
N SER A 94 12.64 -22.33 12.77
CA SER A 94 13.94 -23.01 13.00
C SER A 94 13.81 -24.50 13.34
N GLN A 95 12.64 -24.92 13.83
CA GLN A 95 12.34 -26.32 14.19
C GLN A 95 11.73 -27.11 13.03
N GLY A 96 11.65 -26.53 11.82
CA GLY A 96 11.13 -27.21 10.62
C GLY A 96 9.61 -27.35 10.58
N GLU A 97 8.89 -26.57 11.40
CA GLU A 97 7.43 -26.59 11.39
C GLU A 97 6.85 -25.87 10.14
N PRO A 98 5.69 -26.33 9.63
CA PRO A 98 5.06 -25.70 8.48
C PRO A 98 4.57 -24.28 8.80
N ASP A 99 4.81 -23.35 7.90
CA ASP A 99 4.41 -21.95 8.06
C ASP A 99 2.89 -21.79 8.25
N SER A 100 2.48 -20.81 9.06
CA SER A 100 1.10 -20.32 9.20
C SER A 100 1.02 -18.89 8.66
N PRO A 101 0.58 -18.69 7.40
CA PRO A 101 0.51 -17.36 6.78
C PRO A 101 -0.36 -16.37 7.54
N ALA A 102 -1.39 -16.84 8.24
CA ALA A 102 -2.25 -16.02 9.09
C ALA A 102 -1.48 -15.48 10.31
N THR A 103 -0.73 -16.35 10.99
CA THR A 103 0.11 -15.96 12.14
C THR A 103 1.24 -15.02 11.71
N PHE A 104 1.92 -15.32 10.59
CA PHE A 104 2.94 -14.43 10.04
C PHE A 104 2.40 -13.04 9.77
N ARG A 105 1.20 -12.96 9.15
CA ARG A 105 0.54 -11.70 8.86
C ARG A 105 0.21 -10.91 10.14
N GLU A 106 -0.30 -11.57 11.19
CA GLU A 106 -0.56 -10.90 12.47
C GLU A 106 0.72 -10.32 13.09
N VAL A 107 1.82 -11.09 13.08
CA VAL A 107 3.13 -10.63 13.55
C VAL A 107 3.62 -9.44 12.71
N ALA A 108 3.53 -9.51 11.38
CA ALA A 108 3.95 -8.45 10.48
C ALA A 108 3.15 -7.15 10.70
N VAL A 109 1.83 -7.25 10.87
CA VAL A 109 0.97 -6.07 11.15
C VAL A 109 1.32 -5.43 12.49
N ALA A 110 1.64 -6.22 13.51
CA ALA A 110 2.07 -5.69 14.80
C ALA A 110 3.41 -4.96 14.71
N LEU A 111 4.39 -5.55 14.02
CA LEU A 111 5.69 -4.91 13.78
C LEU A 111 5.55 -3.61 12.96
N LEU A 112 4.63 -3.56 12.00
CA LEU A 112 4.33 -2.33 11.26
C LEU A 112 3.78 -1.25 12.19
N ARG A 113 2.82 -1.59 13.06
CA ARG A 113 2.24 -0.65 14.03
C ARG A 113 3.28 -0.10 15.01
N GLU A 114 4.12 -0.98 15.55
CA GLU A 114 5.22 -0.57 16.44
C GLU A 114 6.23 0.30 15.70
N GLY A 115 6.60 -0.10 14.49
CA GLY A 115 7.50 0.67 13.63
C GLY A 115 6.97 2.07 13.33
N LEU A 116 5.66 2.23 13.10
CA LEU A 116 5.02 3.54 12.89
C LEU A 116 5.12 4.45 14.12
N GLN A 117 5.22 3.89 15.32
CA GLN A 117 5.37 4.62 16.58
C GLN A 117 6.82 4.69 17.07
N ALA A 118 7.77 4.16 16.30
CA ALA A 118 9.18 4.12 16.69
C ALA A 118 9.71 5.54 17.00
N PRO A 119 10.55 5.73 18.02
CA PRO A 119 11.19 7.01 18.30
C PRO A 119 12.06 7.49 17.12
N ASP A 120 12.74 6.54 16.46
CA ASP A 120 13.55 6.80 15.28
C ASP A 120 12.67 7.06 14.04
N GLY A 121 12.85 8.24 13.44
CA GLY A 121 12.12 8.63 12.23
C GLY A 121 12.45 7.77 11.02
N PHE A 122 13.67 7.20 10.95
CA PHE A 122 14.01 6.29 9.87
C PHE A 122 13.19 4.99 9.95
N LEU A 123 13.10 4.38 11.14
CA LEU A 123 12.24 3.22 11.36
C LEU A 123 10.75 3.52 11.09
N ARG A 124 10.23 4.69 11.50
CA ARG A 124 8.85 5.09 11.16
C ARG A 124 8.61 5.14 9.66
N ASN A 125 9.51 5.77 8.92
CA ASN A 125 9.41 5.85 7.46
C ASN A 125 9.52 4.47 6.78
N ARG A 126 10.38 3.58 7.28
CA ARG A 126 10.48 2.20 6.78
C ARG A 126 9.20 1.41 7.03
N ALA A 127 8.60 1.54 8.21
CA ALA A 127 7.32 0.92 8.51
C ALA A 127 6.19 1.47 7.62
N ALA A 128 6.15 2.79 7.41
CA ALA A 128 5.18 3.42 6.52
C ALA A 128 5.36 2.98 5.05
N ALA A 129 6.60 2.90 4.56
CA ALA A 129 6.91 2.41 3.23
C ALA A 129 6.53 0.93 3.06
N ALA A 130 6.78 0.11 4.08
CA ALA A 130 6.36 -1.29 4.10
C ALA A 130 4.83 -1.41 4.09
N LEU A 131 4.12 -0.64 4.91
CA LEU A 131 2.64 -0.56 4.87
C LEU A 131 2.13 -0.14 3.48
N ALA A 132 2.77 0.86 2.86
CA ALA A 132 2.39 1.37 1.55
C ALA A 132 2.65 0.39 0.39
N ALA A 133 3.45 -0.66 0.61
CA ALA A 133 3.62 -1.74 -0.35
C ALA A 133 2.44 -2.72 -0.35
N TRP A 134 1.63 -2.73 0.72
CA TRP A 134 0.52 -3.67 0.87
C TRP A 134 -0.73 -3.15 0.16
N ARG A 135 -1.40 -4.04 -0.59
CA ARG A 135 -2.69 -3.78 -1.24
C ARG A 135 -3.83 -4.43 -0.44
N ALA A 136 -3.91 -4.12 0.84
CA ALA A 136 -4.74 -4.84 1.81
C ALA A 136 -5.82 -3.91 2.42
N PRO A 137 -7.09 -3.98 1.96
CA PRO A 137 -8.21 -3.22 2.55
C PRO A 137 -8.42 -3.46 4.04
N GLU A 138 -8.10 -4.64 4.54
CA GLU A 138 -8.14 -4.98 5.96
C GLU A 138 -7.17 -4.13 6.82
N LEU A 139 -6.18 -3.47 6.21
CA LEU A 139 -5.25 -2.56 6.88
C LEU A 139 -5.70 -1.10 6.90
N LEU A 140 -6.92 -0.77 6.46
CA LEU A 140 -7.46 0.59 6.55
C LEU A 140 -7.34 1.21 7.97
N PRO A 141 -7.54 0.47 9.08
CA PRO A 141 -7.26 1.00 10.42
C PRO A 141 -5.80 1.43 10.62
N VAL A 142 -4.84 0.61 10.15
CA VAL A 142 -3.40 0.90 10.24
C VAL A 142 -3.02 2.10 9.37
N PHE A 143 -3.64 2.24 8.19
CA PHE A 143 -3.46 3.44 7.36
C PHE A 143 -3.99 4.71 8.04
N ARG A 144 -5.11 4.64 8.76
CA ARG A 144 -5.62 5.78 9.56
C ARG A 144 -4.65 6.14 10.68
N GLU A 145 -4.09 5.15 11.38
CA GLU A 145 -3.06 5.36 12.40
C GLU A 145 -1.82 6.05 11.78
N ALA A 146 -1.37 5.60 10.61
CA ALA A 146 -0.23 6.19 9.90
C ALA A 146 -0.52 7.62 9.39
N LEU A 147 -1.75 7.90 8.96
CA LEU A 147 -2.19 9.27 8.59
C LEU A 147 -2.37 10.20 9.80
N ALA A 148 -2.44 9.68 11.02
CA ALA A 148 -2.44 10.49 12.23
C ALA A 148 -1.02 10.72 12.79
N ASN A 149 0.02 10.21 12.13
CA ASN A 149 1.38 10.27 12.62
C ASN A 149 1.91 11.72 12.66
N PRO A 150 2.68 12.11 13.70
CA PRO A 150 3.28 13.45 13.76
C PRO A 150 4.22 13.75 12.59
N ASP A 151 4.87 12.72 12.01
CA ASP A 151 5.77 12.86 10.88
C ASP A 151 5.00 12.97 9.55
N ALA A 152 5.17 14.09 8.87
CA ALA A 152 4.54 14.35 7.57
C ALA A 152 4.97 13.35 6.48
N SER A 153 6.19 12.82 6.57
CA SER A 153 6.72 11.85 5.62
C SER A 153 5.98 10.51 5.74
N VAL A 154 5.70 10.10 6.97
CA VAL A 154 4.88 8.90 7.27
C VAL A 154 3.46 9.07 6.74
N ARG A 155 2.85 10.24 6.96
CA ARG A 155 1.50 10.53 6.44
C ARG A 155 1.44 10.52 4.92
N ALA A 156 2.44 11.11 4.25
CA ALA A 156 2.52 11.11 2.79
C ALA A 156 2.66 9.67 2.23
N LEU A 157 3.53 8.86 2.81
CA LEU A 157 3.67 7.44 2.45
C LEU A 157 2.38 6.65 2.68
N ALA A 158 1.66 6.91 3.77
CA ALA A 158 0.37 6.28 4.03
C ALA A 158 -0.67 6.65 2.95
N ALA A 159 -0.72 7.92 2.53
CA ALA A 159 -1.58 8.37 1.43
C ALA A 159 -1.18 7.72 0.09
N GLU A 160 0.11 7.58 -0.20
CA GLU A 160 0.57 6.86 -1.40
C GLU A 160 0.17 5.37 -1.37
N GLY A 161 0.30 4.74 -0.21
CA GLY A 161 -0.11 3.35 0.01
C GLY A 161 -1.60 3.12 -0.20
N LEU A 162 -2.43 3.98 0.40
CA LEU A 162 -3.89 3.95 0.24
C LEU A 162 -4.33 4.09 -1.22
N GLY A 163 -3.57 4.80 -2.06
CA GLY A 163 -3.84 4.87 -3.50
C GLY A 163 -3.92 3.50 -4.18
N LYS A 164 -3.18 2.52 -3.66
CA LYS A 164 -3.12 1.13 -4.18
C LYS A 164 -4.21 0.22 -3.57
N VAL A 165 -4.89 0.67 -2.52
CA VAL A 165 -5.98 -0.06 -1.87
C VAL A 165 -7.29 0.28 -2.60
N PRO A 166 -8.02 -0.69 -3.16
CA PRO A 166 -9.29 -0.42 -3.82
C PRO A 166 -10.41 -0.13 -2.81
N GLY A 167 -11.50 0.50 -3.28
CA GLY A 167 -12.74 0.69 -2.53
C GLY A 167 -12.97 2.12 -2.03
N ASP A 168 -14.25 2.39 -1.73
CA ASP A 168 -14.77 3.71 -1.37
C ASP A 168 -14.25 4.21 -0.02
N ASP A 169 -13.96 3.29 0.91
CA ASP A 169 -13.37 3.64 2.21
C ASP A 169 -11.97 4.24 2.06
N ALA A 170 -11.12 3.62 1.23
CA ALA A 170 -9.78 4.14 0.94
C ALA A 170 -9.86 5.49 0.23
N GLU A 171 -10.81 5.63 -0.69
CA GLU A 171 -11.09 6.90 -1.38
C GLU A 171 -11.55 8.00 -0.42
N GLY A 172 -12.47 7.69 0.50
CA GLY A 172 -12.92 8.62 1.54
C GLY A 172 -11.77 9.09 2.44
N ILE A 173 -10.88 8.19 2.84
CA ILE A 173 -9.70 8.54 3.64
C ILE A 173 -8.74 9.44 2.85
N LEU A 174 -8.48 9.11 1.58
CA LEU A 174 -7.62 9.93 0.71
C LEU A 174 -8.19 11.33 0.49
N ARG A 175 -9.51 11.47 0.35
CA ARG A 175 -10.16 12.79 0.28
C ARG A 175 -9.90 13.60 1.54
N GLY A 176 -9.98 13.00 2.73
CA GLY A 176 -9.63 13.68 3.98
C GLY A 176 -8.16 14.10 4.06
N ALA A 177 -7.25 13.31 3.47
CA ALA A 177 -5.82 13.66 3.42
C ALA A 177 -5.50 14.86 2.50
N LEU A 178 -6.44 15.32 1.67
CA LEU A 178 -6.34 16.59 0.95
C LEU A 178 -6.43 17.80 1.89
N ASP A 179 -6.85 17.64 3.13
CA ASP A 179 -6.92 18.73 4.12
C ASP A 179 -5.69 18.74 5.06
N ASP A 180 -4.67 17.92 4.81
CA ASP A 180 -3.47 17.85 5.65
C ASP A 180 -2.72 19.19 5.70
N PRO A 181 -2.20 19.62 6.87
CA PRO A 181 -1.45 20.87 6.97
C PRO A 181 -0.20 20.92 6.08
N LYS A 182 0.37 19.77 5.72
CA LYS A 182 1.60 19.67 4.93
C LYS A 182 1.29 19.46 3.43
N PRO A 183 1.78 20.35 2.55
CA PRO A 183 1.52 20.23 1.11
C PRO A 183 2.03 18.92 0.49
N GLU A 184 3.05 18.30 1.07
CA GLU A 184 3.58 17.01 0.62
C GLU A 184 2.54 15.89 0.77
N VAL A 185 1.81 15.87 1.89
CA VAL A 185 0.75 14.89 2.15
C VAL A 185 -0.44 15.14 1.23
N ARG A 186 -0.85 16.40 1.07
CA ARG A 186 -1.93 16.77 0.13
C ARG A 186 -1.61 16.40 -1.30
N ALA A 187 -0.36 16.62 -1.74
CA ALA A 187 0.09 16.25 -3.08
C ALA A 187 0.09 14.72 -3.28
N ALA A 188 0.51 13.95 -2.26
CA ALA A 188 0.43 12.49 -2.27
C ALA A 188 -1.03 12.01 -2.35
N ALA A 189 -1.92 12.59 -1.53
CA ALA A 189 -3.35 12.28 -1.55
C ALA A 189 -3.98 12.57 -2.93
N ALA A 190 -3.70 13.75 -3.50
CA ALA A 190 -4.18 14.11 -4.84
C ALA A 190 -3.69 13.13 -5.91
N ALA A 191 -2.42 12.73 -5.87
CA ALA A 191 -1.88 11.74 -6.80
C ALA A 191 -2.55 10.37 -6.65
N SER A 192 -2.82 9.93 -5.40
CA SER A 192 -3.47 8.66 -5.07
C SER A 192 -4.96 8.61 -5.42
N LEU A 193 -5.60 9.76 -5.63
CA LEU A 193 -6.98 9.88 -6.11
C LEU A 193 -7.08 9.80 -7.64
N ALA A 194 -5.97 9.67 -8.36
CA ALA A 194 -5.98 9.54 -9.80
C ALA A 194 -6.49 8.15 -10.24
N GLY A 195 -7.46 8.11 -11.14
CA GLY A 195 -8.26 6.93 -11.51
C GLY A 195 -9.53 6.74 -10.67
N ARG A 196 -9.85 7.67 -9.76
CA ARG A 196 -11.05 7.62 -8.90
C ARG A 196 -12.00 8.76 -9.25
N SER A 197 -13.11 8.43 -9.91
CA SER A 197 -13.99 9.43 -10.55
C SER A 197 -15.30 9.69 -9.80
N SER A 198 -15.39 9.42 -8.49
CA SER A 198 -16.59 9.80 -7.72
C SER A 198 -16.80 11.32 -7.75
N ARG A 199 -18.07 11.75 -7.65
CA ARG A 199 -18.43 13.17 -7.70
C ARG A 199 -17.71 13.96 -6.60
N GLU A 200 -17.59 13.36 -5.43
CA GLU A 200 -16.96 13.90 -4.25
C GLU A 200 -15.44 14.03 -4.44
N THR A 201 -14.78 13.04 -5.04
CA THR A 201 -13.35 13.10 -5.36
C THR A 201 -13.07 14.19 -6.38
N GLN A 202 -13.87 14.28 -7.43
CA GLN A 202 -13.72 15.35 -8.43
C GLN A 202 -13.92 16.75 -7.82
N ALA A 203 -14.89 16.90 -6.91
CA ALA A 203 -15.11 18.17 -6.20
C ALA A 203 -13.91 18.53 -5.31
N ALA A 204 -13.36 17.57 -4.57
CA ALA A 204 -12.19 17.78 -3.73
C ALA A 204 -10.94 18.14 -4.55
N LEU A 205 -10.68 17.44 -5.65
CA LEU A 205 -9.57 17.73 -6.55
C LEU A 205 -9.71 19.12 -7.23
N ARG A 206 -10.93 19.53 -7.58
CA ARG A 206 -11.20 20.90 -8.09
C ARG A 206 -10.90 22.01 -7.09
N ASN A 207 -10.97 21.71 -5.80
CA ASN A 207 -10.51 22.66 -4.78
C ASN A 207 -8.98 22.64 -4.68
N ALA A 208 -8.35 21.46 -4.69
CA ALA A 208 -6.90 21.31 -4.60
C ALA A 208 -6.14 21.99 -5.76
N VAL A 209 -6.72 22.07 -6.97
CA VAL A 209 -6.11 22.81 -8.10
C VAL A 209 -6.07 24.33 -7.91
N ARG A 210 -6.84 24.87 -6.97
CA ARG A 210 -6.90 26.31 -6.65
C ARG A 210 -6.01 26.71 -5.47
N GLU A 211 -5.37 25.74 -4.81
CA GLU A 211 -4.42 26.02 -3.72
C GLU A 211 -3.17 26.76 -4.21
N ASP A 212 -2.47 27.45 -3.31
CA ASP A 212 -1.23 28.16 -3.67
C ASP A 212 -0.05 27.22 -3.98
N HIS A 213 -0.04 26.01 -3.40
CA HIS A 213 1.15 25.16 -3.47
C HIS A 213 1.29 24.47 -4.84
N PRO A 214 2.35 24.74 -5.64
CA PRO A 214 2.44 24.28 -7.03
C PRO A 214 2.37 22.76 -7.20
N LYS A 215 2.99 22.00 -6.28
CA LYS A 215 2.97 20.53 -6.35
C LYS A 215 1.55 19.98 -6.14
N VAL A 216 0.76 20.59 -5.24
CA VAL A 216 -0.61 20.13 -4.97
C VAL A 216 -1.48 20.41 -6.19
N ARG A 217 -1.43 21.65 -6.72
CA ARG A 217 -2.13 22.03 -7.95
C ARG A 217 -1.85 21.07 -9.11
N MET A 218 -0.57 20.76 -9.32
CA MET A 218 -0.12 19.89 -10.41
C MET A 218 -0.62 18.46 -10.25
N ARG A 219 -0.51 17.86 -9.06
CA ARG A 219 -0.99 16.49 -8.80
C ARG A 219 -2.51 16.41 -8.90
N ALA A 220 -3.23 17.41 -8.40
CA ALA A 220 -4.68 17.49 -8.53
C ALA A 220 -5.14 17.65 -9.97
N ALA A 221 -4.46 18.50 -10.77
CA ALA A 221 -4.75 18.67 -12.19
C ALA A 221 -4.53 17.38 -12.99
N ALA A 222 -3.44 16.67 -12.70
CA ALA A 222 -3.17 15.37 -13.33
C ALA A 222 -4.20 14.30 -12.93
N ALA A 223 -4.63 14.28 -11.66
CA ALA A 223 -5.68 13.38 -11.20
C ALA A 223 -7.01 13.66 -11.90
N LEU A 224 -7.45 14.93 -11.96
CA LEU A 224 -8.64 15.35 -12.69
C LEU A 224 -8.60 14.93 -14.17
N ALA A 225 -7.48 15.20 -14.86
CA ALA A 225 -7.29 14.81 -16.25
C ALA A 225 -7.40 13.29 -16.45
N LYS A 226 -6.74 12.50 -15.57
CA LYS A 226 -6.83 11.04 -15.60
C LYS A 226 -8.24 10.51 -15.29
N ASN A 227 -9.00 11.26 -14.48
CA ASN A 227 -10.40 10.94 -14.15
C ASN A 227 -11.40 11.38 -15.24
N GLY A 228 -10.93 11.96 -16.35
CA GLY A 228 -11.75 12.38 -17.50
C GLY A 228 -11.99 13.88 -17.63
N GLU A 229 -11.56 14.70 -16.67
CA GLU A 229 -11.68 16.16 -16.72
C GLU A 229 -10.48 16.77 -17.46
N THR A 230 -10.42 16.57 -18.78
CA THR A 230 -9.30 17.01 -19.63
C THR A 230 -9.05 18.52 -19.59
N GLY A 231 -10.05 19.34 -19.22
CA GLY A 231 -9.89 20.78 -19.00
C GLY A 231 -8.84 21.14 -17.94
N ALA A 232 -8.53 20.22 -17.02
CA ALA A 232 -7.49 20.44 -16.00
C ALA A 232 -6.05 20.43 -16.58
N THR A 233 -5.85 19.92 -17.80
CA THR A 233 -4.51 19.84 -18.44
C THR A 233 -3.91 21.22 -18.73
N GLY A 234 -4.73 22.28 -18.81
CA GLY A 234 -4.26 23.66 -18.94
C GLY A 234 -3.32 24.10 -17.81
N ILE A 235 -3.58 23.63 -16.58
CA ILE A 235 -2.74 23.91 -15.42
C ILE A 235 -1.37 23.26 -15.58
N LEU A 236 -1.32 22.04 -16.12
CA LEU A 236 -0.05 21.37 -16.39
C LEU A 236 0.72 22.14 -17.47
N MET A 237 0.07 22.56 -18.55
CA MET A 237 0.72 23.36 -19.60
C MET A 237 1.30 24.67 -19.05
N GLU A 238 0.62 25.36 -18.13
CA GLU A 238 1.16 26.53 -17.41
C GLU A 238 2.48 26.21 -16.69
N PHE A 239 2.56 25.05 -16.03
CA PHE A 239 3.73 24.63 -15.26
C PHE A 239 4.96 24.28 -16.11
N LEU A 240 4.84 24.12 -17.43
CA LEU A 240 5.99 23.99 -18.32
C LEU A 240 6.86 25.26 -18.34
N GLY A 241 6.30 26.43 -18.02
CA GLY A 241 7.02 27.70 -17.91
C GLY A 241 7.48 28.07 -16.50
N HIS A 242 7.32 27.17 -15.52
CA HIS A 242 7.54 27.53 -14.11
C HIS A 242 9.02 27.81 -13.79
N ARG A 243 9.29 28.77 -12.89
CA ARG A 243 10.66 29.18 -12.50
C ARG A 243 11.54 28.03 -11.97
N ARG A 244 10.95 27.09 -11.23
CA ARG A 244 11.64 25.90 -10.69
C ARG A 244 11.67 24.80 -11.73
N ASP A 245 12.88 24.33 -12.07
CA ASP A 245 13.14 23.20 -12.97
C ASP A 245 12.36 21.93 -12.57
N SER A 246 12.40 21.55 -11.29
CA SER A 246 11.66 20.40 -10.76
C SER A 246 10.15 20.42 -11.03
N ILE A 247 9.53 21.60 -11.18
CA ILE A 247 8.12 21.73 -11.55
C ILE A 247 7.93 21.59 -13.06
N ARG A 248 8.83 22.17 -13.86
CA ARG A 248 8.83 21.98 -15.32
C ARG A 248 9.00 20.51 -15.71
N MET A 249 9.94 19.82 -15.06
CA MET A 249 10.20 18.38 -15.23
C MET A 249 8.94 17.55 -14.98
N GLN A 250 8.33 17.72 -13.79
CA GLN A 250 7.13 16.96 -13.42
C GLN A 250 5.94 17.29 -14.31
N SER A 251 5.77 18.54 -14.75
CA SER A 251 4.71 18.89 -15.69
C SER A 251 4.92 18.20 -17.04
N ALA A 252 6.14 18.23 -17.58
CA ALA A 252 6.47 17.55 -18.83
C ALA A 252 6.18 16.04 -18.74
N GLU A 253 6.61 15.39 -17.65
CA GLU A 253 6.32 14.00 -17.34
C GLU A 253 4.81 13.71 -17.40
N LEU A 254 4.02 14.45 -16.61
CA LEU A 254 2.58 14.25 -16.48
C LEU A 254 1.84 14.45 -17.81
N LEU A 255 2.19 15.48 -18.58
CA LEU A 255 1.60 15.73 -19.90
C LEU A 255 1.90 14.59 -20.88
N GLY A 256 3.12 14.04 -20.83
CA GLY A 256 3.52 12.88 -21.61
C GLY A 256 2.73 11.61 -21.23
N HIS A 257 2.57 11.32 -19.94
CA HIS A 257 1.79 10.16 -19.46
C HIS A 257 0.28 10.30 -19.73
N LEU A 258 -0.25 11.52 -19.66
CA LEU A 258 -1.66 11.81 -19.94
C LEU A 258 -1.99 11.86 -21.43
N GLY A 259 -0.98 11.86 -22.32
CA GLY A 259 -1.21 11.86 -23.76
C GLY A 259 -1.64 13.22 -24.33
N VAL A 260 -1.31 14.33 -23.65
CA VAL A 260 -1.77 15.68 -24.03
C VAL A 260 -0.97 16.19 -25.23
N ARG A 261 -1.49 15.98 -26.45
CA ARG A 261 -0.80 16.35 -27.70
C ARG A 261 -0.67 17.85 -27.89
N GLU A 262 -1.57 18.62 -27.29
CA GLU A 262 -1.57 20.09 -27.26
C GLU A 262 -0.29 20.63 -26.59
N ALA A 263 0.36 19.85 -25.73
CA ALA A 263 1.61 20.23 -25.07
C ALA A 263 2.84 20.17 -25.99
N VAL A 264 2.76 19.53 -27.17
CA VAL A 264 3.92 19.29 -28.05
C VAL A 264 4.71 20.57 -28.38
N PRO A 265 4.10 21.72 -28.75
CA PRO A 265 4.85 22.95 -29.02
C PRO A 265 5.64 23.44 -27.80
N ALA A 266 5.04 23.43 -26.61
CA ALA A 266 5.69 23.88 -25.38
C ALA A 266 6.80 22.90 -24.95
N LEU A 267 6.57 21.59 -25.05
CA LEU A 267 7.57 20.56 -24.77
C LEU A 267 8.79 20.67 -25.71
N ARG A 268 8.58 21.04 -26.98
CA ARG A 268 9.69 21.30 -27.92
C ARG A 268 10.57 22.46 -27.46
N MET A 269 10.01 23.48 -26.84
CA MET A 269 10.82 24.58 -26.28
C MET A 269 11.70 24.09 -25.13
N LEU A 270 11.19 23.17 -24.30
CA LEU A 270 11.94 22.60 -23.17
C LEU A 270 13.10 21.69 -23.57
N LEU A 271 13.20 21.25 -24.83
CA LEU A 271 14.41 20.60 -25.35
C LEU A 271 15.65 21.50 -25.31
N ARG A 272 15.46 22.82 -25.14
CA ARG A 272 16.51 23.82 -24.98
C ARG A 272 16.59 24.39 -23.56
N ASP A 273 15.95 23.74 -22.60
CA ASP A 273 15.97 24.18 -21.20
C ASP A 273 17.41 24.18 -20.65
N ALA A 274 17.71 25.16 -19.79
CA ALA A 274 19.00 25.28 -19.13
C ALA A 274 19.33 24.04 -18.30
N ASN A 275 18.33 23.44 -17.64
CA ASN A 275 18.53 22.26 -16.83
C ASN A 275 18.50 20.98 -17.71
N PRO A 276 19.56 20.15 -17.68
CA PRO A 276 19.64 18.90 -18.46
C PRO A 276 18.51 17.92 -18.17
N TYR A 277 18.06 17.82 -16.92
CA TYR A 277 16.96 16.92 -16.57
C TYR A 277 15.64 17.37 -17.18
N VAL A 278 15.36 18.68 -17.23
CA VAL A 278 14.17 19.20 -17.94
C VAL A 278 14.18 18.79 -19.41
N ARG A 279 15.35 18.85 -20.07
CA ARG A 279 15.48 18.41 -21.46
C ARG A 279 15.16 16.92 -21.64
N ILE A 280 15.63 16.07 -20.72
CA ILE A 280 15.36 14.62 -20.72
C ILE A 280 13.85 14.37 -20.59
N TYR A 281 13.20 14.94 -19.58
CA TYR A 281 11.75 14.76 -19.36
C TYR A 281 10.92 15.30 -20.53
N ALA A 282 11.31 16.42 -21.13
CA ALA A 282 10.66 16.94 -22.33
C ALA A 282 10.82 16.00 -23.54
N ALA A 283 12.00 15.42 -23.73
CA ALA A 283 12.27 14.47 -24.81
C ALA A 283 11.48 13.16 -24.61
N GLU A 284 11.41 12.64 -23.38
CA GLU A 284 10.59 11.48 -23.02
C GLU A 284 9.11 11.74 -23.24
N ALA A 285 8.60 12.90 -22.81
CA ALA A 285 7.21 13.29 -23.01
C ALA A 285 6.87 13.37 -24.51
N LEU A 286 7.70 14.03 -25.31
CA LEU A 286 7.55 14.10 -26.76
C LEU A 286 7.58 12.71 -27.41
N ALA A 287 8.47 11.83 -26.96
CA ALA A 287 8.54 10.46 -27.45
C ALA A 287 7.26 9.67 -27.13
N ARG A 288 6.73 9.79 -25.91
CA ARG A 288 5.44 9.17 -25.50
C ARG A 288 4.27 9.69 -26.33
N LEU A 289 4.29 10.98 -26.69
CA LEU A 289 3.27 11.61 -27.54
C LEU A 289 3.42 11.28 -29.03
N GLY A 290 4.46 10.52 -29.42
CA GLY A 290 4.74 10.16 -30.81
C GLY A 290 5.33 11.29 -31.65
N ALA A 291 5.84 12.36 -31.02
CA ALA A 291 6.52 13.44 -31.74
C ALA A 291 7.94 12.98 -32.14
N PRO A 292 8.30 13.03 -33.44
CA PRO A 292 9.58 12.50 -33.94
C PRO A 292 10.80 13.21 -33.34
N GLU A 293 10.66 14.48 -32.97
CA GLU A 293 11.69 15.27 -32.31
C GLU A 293 12.06 14.71 -30.93
N GLY A 294 11.10 14.13 -30.19
CA GLY A 294 11.36 13.50 -28.89
C GLY A 294 12.34 12.33 -29.02
N ARG A 295 12.09 11.44 -29.98
CA ARG A 295 13.00 10.30 -30.26
C ARG A 295 14.39 10.78 -30.70
N ARG A 296 14.46 11.80 -31.57
CA ARG A 296 15.75 12.37 -32.02
C ARG A 296 16.52 13.00 -30.87
N ALA A 297 15.85 13.75 -30.00
CA ALA A 297 16.45 14.38 -28.83
C ALA A 297 17.01 13.34 -27.86
N LEU A 298 16.27 12.25 -27.59
CA LEU A 298 16.76 11.14 -26.77
C LEU A 298 18.01 10.48 -27.38
N VAL A 299 18.00 10.18 -28.68
CA VAL A 299 19.18 9.59 -29.36
C VAL A 299 20.39 10.53 -29.31
N SER A 300 20.20 11.82 -29.53
CA SER A 300 21.28 12.82 -29.42
C SER A 300 21.81 12.91 -27.99
N SER A 301 20.95 12.87 -26.98
CA SER A 301 21.37 12.90 -25.57
C SER A 301 22.21 11.68 -25.19
N LEU A 302 21.90 10.50 -25.74
CA LEU A 302 22.69 9.27 -25.56
C LEU A 302 24.04 9.34 -26.29
N GLY A 303 24.10 10.00 -27.45
CA GLY A 303 25.35 10.21 -28.19
C GLY A 303 26.34 11.16 -27.49
N HIS A 304 25.84 12.09 -26.68
CA HIS A 304 26.65 12.97 -25.83
C HIS A 304 26.93 12.37 -24.44
N ALA A 305 26.27 11.27 -24.06
CA ALA A 305 26.35 10.68 -22.72
C ALA A 305 27.61 9.85 -22.45
N ASN A 306 28.51 9.70 -23.42
CA ASN A 306 29.79 9.01 -23.20
C ASN A 306 30.71 9.73 -22.19
N ASP A 307 30.38 10.96 -21.78
CA ASP A 307 31.15 11.72 -20.79
C ASP A 307 30.41 12.00 -19.46
N SER A 308 29.13 11.66 -19.24
CA SER A 308 28.48 12.11 -17.97
C SER A 308 27.23 11.38 -17.45
N VAL A 309 26.74 10.26 -17.98
CA VAL A 309 25.46 9.68 -17.47
C VAL A 309 25.61 8.22 -17.04
N VAL A 310 25.97 8.00 -15.77
CA VAL A 310 25.66 6.75 -15.06
C VAL A 310 24.22 6.88 -14.57
N LEU A 311 23.31 6.14 -15.19
CA LEU A 311 21.94 5.94 -14.68
C LEU A 311 22.01 5.00 -13.47
N TYR A 312 21.58 5.46 -12.29
CA TYR A 312 21.26 4.63 -11.13
C TYR A 312 19.75 4.47 -11.01
#